data_AF-A0A6J1CPL7-F1
#
_entry.id   AF-A0A6J1CPL7-F1
#
_cell.length_a   1.000
_cell.length_b   1.000
_cell.length_c   1.000
_cell.angle_alpha   90.00
_cell.angle_beta   90.00
_cell.angle_gamma   90.00
#
_symmetry.space_group_name_H-M   'P 1'
#
loop_
_entity.id
_entity.type
_entity.pdbx_description
1 polymer ?
#
loop_
_entity_poly.entity_id
_entity_poly.type
_entity_poly.pdbx_seq_one_letter_code
_entity_poly.pdbx_strand_id
1 'polypeptide(L)'
;MQQGGGSESEVTWEDQQNINKFSRLNNRFHELEDEIRLAKETNDNLEDASNELILSDDEVVRFQIGEVYAHVPKEDVEDRLEKMKEENVKNLEKLEKERDSIVAQMTELKKILYGKFKDSINLEDD
;
A
#
# COMPACT_ATOMS: atom_id res chain seq x y z
N MET A 1 39.78 -22.28 23.33
CA MET A 1 39.66 -21.89 21.91
C MET A 1 38.56 -22.74 21.31
N GLN A 2 37.33 -22.21 21.27
CA GLN A 2 36.20 -22.92 20.69
C GLN A 2 36.17 -22.58 19.19
N GLN A 3 36.40 -23.59 18.34
CA GLN A 3 36.28 -23.48 16.90
C GLN A 3 34.80 -23.23 16.57
N GLY A 4 34.47 -22.00 16.18
CA GLY A 4 33.20 -21.66 15.55
C GLY A 4 33.24 -22.16 14.11
N GLY A 5 32.91 -23.43 13.90
CA GLY A 5 32.64 -24.01 12.59
C GLY A 5 31.29 -23.52 12.07
N GLY A 6 31.19 -22.22 11.78
CA GLY A 6 30.13 -21.70 10.92
C GLY A 6 30.53 -22.03 9.50
N SER A 7 29.86 -23.00 8.90
CA SER A 7 29.90 -23.17 7.45
C SER A 7 29.32 -21.89 6.83
N GLU A 8 30.18 -20.93 6.47
CA GLU A 8 29.82 -19.88 5.51
C GLU A 8 29.29 -20.60 4.27
N SER A 9 27.97 -20.66 4.17
CA SER A 9 27.30 -21.34 3.07
C SER A 9 27.61 -20.54 1.83
N GLU A 10 28.23 -21.17 0.84
CA GLU A 10 28.63 -20.50 -0.40
C GLU A 10 27.40 -19.84 -1.05
N VAL A 11 27.48 -18.52 -1.24
CA VAL A 11 26.40 -17.72 -1.85
C VAL A 11 26.47 -17.92 -3.36
N THR A 12 25.44 -18.55 -3.93
CA THR A 12 25.35 -18.73 -5.37
C THR A 12 24.75 -17.48 -6.03
N TRP A 13 24.90 -17.37 -7.34
CA TRP A 13 24.26 -16.29 -8.10
C TRP A 13 22.73 -16.30 -7.96
N GLU A 14 22.11 -17.49 -7.90
CA GLU A 14 20.66 -17.64 -7.70
C GLU A 14 20.21 -17.13 -6.33
N ASP A 15 20.99 -17.38 -5.28
CA ASP A 15 20.69 -16.82 -3.95
C ASP A 15 20.73 -15.30 -3.97
N GLN A 16 21.74 -14.71 -4.62
CA GLN A 16 21.85 -13.26 -4.73
C GLN A 16 20.68 -12.67 -5.53
N GLN A 17 20.18 -13.38 -6.55
CA GLN A 17 18.97 -12.98 -7.25
C GLN A 17 17.73 -13.01 -6.35
N ASN A 18 17.60 -14.05 -5.52
CA ASN A 18 16.50 -14.17 -4.55
C ASN A 18 16.55 -13.07 -3.49
N ILE A 19 17.75 -12.74 -2.99
CA ILE A 19 17.98 -11.61 -2.07
C ILE A 19 17.57 -10.29 -2.74
N ASN A 20 18.08 -10.02 -3.95
CA ASN A 20 17.74 -8.78 -4.68
C ASN A 20 16.26 -8.70 -5.04
N LYS A 21 15.59 -9.84 -5.26
CA LYS A 21 14.14 -9.89 -5.48
C LYS A 21 13.39 -9.59 -4.19
N PHE A 22 13.81 -10.17 -3.07
CA PHE A 22 13.24 -9.90 -1.76
C PHE A 22 13.32 -8.41 -1.42
N SER A 23 14.50 -7.78 -1.55
CA SER A 23 14.65 -6.34 -1.27
C SER A 23 13.73 -5.46 -2.12
N ARG A 24 13.53 -5.80 -3.40
CA ARG A 24 12.61 -5.06 -4.28
C ARG A 24 11.16 -5.22 -3.88
N LEU A 25 10.76 -6.44 -3.52
CA LEU A 25 9.41 -6.72 -3.03
C LEU A 25 9.14 -6.00 -1.70
N ASN A 26 10.14 -5.95 -0.82
CA ASN A 26 10.04 -5.28 0.48
C ASN A 26 9.85 -3.76 0.33
N ASN A 27 10.64 -3.13 -0.54
CA ASN A 27 10.45 -1.71 -0.84
C ASN A 27 9.05 -1.43 -1.40
N ARG A 28 8.59 -2.26 -2.34
CA ARG A 28 7.24 -2.13 -2.91
C ARG A 28 6.14 -2.38 -1.86
N PHE A 29 6.37 -3.28 -0.91
CA PHE A 29 5.45 -3.51 0.19
C PHE A 29 5.24 -2.25 1.02
N HIS A 30 6.30 -1.56 1.44
CA HIS A 30 6.17 -0.30 2.20
C HIS A 30 5.51 0.81 1.38
N GLU A 31 5.85 0.94 0.09
CA GLU A 31 5.15 1.87 -0.82
C GLU A 31 3.64 1.58 -0.86
N LEU A 32 3.26 0.31 -0.97
CA LEU A 32 1.86 -0.11 -0.95
C LEU A 32 1.18 0.16 0.39
N GLU A 33 1.85 -0.02 1.52
CA GLU A 33 1.30 0.31 2.83
C GLU A 33 1.00 1.81 2.95
N ASP A 34 1.90 2.66 2.46
CA ASP A 34 1.68 4.11 2.40
C ASP A 34 0.54 4.48 1.44
N GLU A 35 0.50 3.89 0.24
CA GLU A 35 -0.58 4.10 -0.74
C GLU A 35 -1.95 3.66 -0.17
N ILE A 36 -2.01 2.51 0.52
CA ILE A 36 -3.22 2.01 1.19
C ILE A 36 -3.67 2.95 2.31
N ARG A 37 -2.73 3.46 3.12
CA ARG A 37 -3.04 4.42 4.18
C ARG A 37 -3.65 5.70 3.60
N LEU A 38 -3.04 6.26 2.57
CA LEU A 38 -3.53 7.47 1.90
C LEU A 38 -4.89 7.25 1.23
N ALA A 39 -5.12 6.08 0.64
CA ALA A 39 -6.42 5.73 0.06
C ALA A 39 -7.52 5.63 1.14
N LYS A 40 -7.21 5.09 2.33
CA LYS A 40 -8.14 5.04 3.46
C LYS A 40 -8.46 6.44 3.98
N GLU A 41 -7.45 7.27 4.20
CA GLU A 41 -7.62 8.68 4.60
C GLU A 41 -8.46 9.46 3.58
N THR A 42 -8.24 9.22 2.28
CA THR A 42 -9.05 9.83 1.21
C THR A 42 -10.51 9.39 1.31
N ASN A 43 -10.77 8.12 1.63
CA ASN A 43 -12.13 7.61 1.79
C ASN A 43 -12.85 8.27 2.98
N ASP A 44 -12.15 8.39 4.12
CA ASP A 44 -12.67 9.04 5.31
C ASP A 44 -12.98 10.52 5.04
N ASN A 45 -12.06 11.23 4.38
CA ASN A 45 -12.27 12.63 3.98
C ASN A 45 -13.46 12.81 3.02
N LEU A 46 -13.68 11.87 2.09
CA LEU A 46 -14.84 11.90 1.19
C LEU A 46 -16.14 11.61 1.95
N GLU A 47 -16.11 10.72 2.94
CA GLU A 47 -17.24 10.44 3.82
C GLU A 47 -17.63 11.67 4.64
N ASP A 48 -16.65 12.31 5.27
CA ASP A 48 -16.84 13.55 6.01
C ASP A 48 -17.41 14.65 5.11
N ALA A 49 -16.86 14.83 3.90
CA ALA A 49 -17.37 15.81 2.93
C ALA A 49 -18.83 15.54 2.52
N SER A 50 -19.22 14.27 2.33
CA SER A 50 -20.61 13.91 2.05
C SER A 50 -21.53 14.21 3.24
N ASN A 51 -21.09 13.90 4.46
CA ASN A 51 -21.86 14.16 5.67
C ASN A 51 -22.09 15.67 5.88
N GLU A 52 -21.07 16.50 5.67
CA GLU A 52 -21.19 17.95 5.72
C GLU A 52 -22.11 18.50 4.62
N LEU A 53 -22.04 17.94 3.41
CA LEU A 53 -22.92 18.34 2.31
C LEU A 53 -24.39 18.07 2.62
N ILE A 54 -24.70 16.95 3.27
CA ILE A 54 -26.06 16.61 3.69
C ILE A 54 -26.61 17.66 4.66
N LEU A 55 -25.78 18.17 5.57
CA LEU A 55 -26.15 19.18 6.57
C LEU A 55 -26.30 20.60 5.98
N SER A 56 -25.83 20.83 4.76
CA SER A 56 -25.95 22.13 4.10
C SER A 56 -27.37 22.39 3.56
N ASP A 57 -27.91 23.56 3.89
CA ASP A 57 -29.19 24.06 3.35
C ASP A 57 -29.01 24.76 1.97
N ASP A 58 -27.78 24.85 1.44
CA ASP A 58 -27.50 25.53 0.18
C ASP A 58 -27.82 24.63 -1.03
N GLU A 59 -28.53 25.18 -2.03
CA GLU A 59 -28.79 24.48 -3.30
C GLU A 59 -27.55 24.43 -4.21
N VAL A 60 -26.59 25.33 -3.99
CA VAL A 60 -25.35 25.47 -4.76
C VAL A 60 -24.17 25.60 -3.82
N VAL A 61 -23.17 24.75 -3.99
CA VAL A 61 -21.99 24.69 -3.12
C VAL A 61 -20.71 24.99 -3.89
N ARG A 62 -19.66 25.39 -3.16
CA ARG A 62 -18.34 25.63 -3.73
C ARG A 62 -17.53 24.33 -3.76
N PHE A 63 -17.38 23.77 -4.95
CA PHE A 63 -16.61 22.54 -5.18
C PHE A 63 -15.19 22.85 -5.67
N GLN A 64 -14.18 22.25 -5.04
CA GLN A 64 -12.78 22.47 -5.40
C GLN A 64 -12.36 21.59 -6.59
N ILE A 65 -11.73 22.20 -7.59
CA ILE A 65 -11.15 21.52 -8.75
C ILE A 65 -9.72 22.03 -8.92
N GLY A 66 -8.73 21.22 -8.51
CA GLY A 66 -7.34 21.67 -8.45
C GLY A 66 -7.18 22.84 -7.49
N GLU A 67 -6.84 24.02 -8.02
CA GLU A 67 -6.58 25.24 -7.26
C GLU A 67 -7.75 26.24 -7.24
N VAL A 68 -8.88 25.92 -7.88
CA VAL A 68 -10.04 26.82 -7.98
C VAL A 68 -11.30 26.22 -7.37
N TYR A 69 -12.25 27.08 -6.98
CA TYR A 69 -13.58 26.70 -6.52
C TYR A 69 -14.64 27.09 -7.56
N ALA A 70 -15.47 26.14 -7.97
CA ALA A 70 -16.61 26.34 -8.84
C ALA A 70 -17.91 26.27 -8.04
N HIS A 71 -18.90 27.08 -8.41
CA HIS A 71 -20.26 26.94 -7.89
C HIS A 71 -20.95 25.80 -8.64
N VAL A 72 -21.35 24.76 -7.93
CA VAL A 72 -21.91 23.53 -8.51
C VAL A 72 -23.20 23.20 -7.76
N PRO A 73 -24.29 22.77 -8.45
CA PRO A 73 -25.48 22.29 -7.78
C PRO A 73 -25.16 21.19 -6.77
N LYS A 74 -25.85 21.20 -5.63
CA LYS A 74 -25.63 20.22 -4.55
C LYS A 74 -25.75 18.78 -5.05
N GLU A 75 -26.80 18.47 -5.82
CA GLU A 75 -27.04 17.13 -6.39
C GLU A 75 -25.85 16.65 -7.26
N ASP A 76 -25.28 17.53 -8.09
CA ASP A 76 -24.13 17.20 -8.93
C ASP A 76 -22.87 16.89 -8.08
N VAL A 77 -22.72 17.57 -6.94
CA VAL A 77 -21.60 17.32 -6.01
C VAL A 77 -21.80 15.99 -5.26
N GLU A 78 -23.03 15.67 -4.84
CA GLU A 78 -23.37 14.38 -4.23
C GLU A 78 -23.01 13.22 -5.17
N ASP A 79 -23.45 13.28 -6.43
CA ASP A 79 -23.12 12.31 -7.47
C ASP A 79 -21.61 12.17 -7.70
N ARG A 80 -20.88 13.28 -7.61
CA ARG A 80 -19.43 13.29 -7.84
C ARG A 80 -18.68 12.70 -6.66
N LEU A 81 -19.09 13.00 -5.43
CA LEU A 81 -18.52 12.42 -4.22
C LEU A 81 -18.74 10.91 -4.19
N GLU A 82 -19.93 10.43 -4.55
CA GLU A 82 -20.23 8.99 -4.61
C GLU A 82 -19.33 8.27 -5.62
N LYS A 83 -19.16 8.82 -6.83
CA LYS A 83 -18.25 8.26 -7.83
C LYS A 83 -16.80 8.24 -7.34
N MET A 84 -16.34 9.32 -6.69
CA MET A 84 -14.99 9.39 -6.14
C MET A 84 -14.78 8.33 -5.05
N LYS A 85 -15.76 8.10 -4.17
CA LYS A 85 -15.71 7.03 -3.18
C LYS A 85 -15.63 5.65 -3.82
N GLU A 86 -16.51 5.36 -4.78
CA GLU A 86 -16.50 4.07 -5.48
C GLU A 86 -15.16 3.79 -6.17
N GLU A 87 -14.61 4.79 -6.86
CA GLU A 87 -13.31 4.68 -7.54
C GLU A 87 -12.19 4.44 -6.53
N ASN A 88 -12.20 5.16 -5.41
CA ASN A 88 -11.21 5.02 -4.36
C ASN A 88 -11.29 3.65 -3.66
N VAL A 89 -12.49 3.13 -3.38
CA VAL A 89 -12.70 1.78 -2.85
C VAL A 89 -12.18 0.72 -3.82
N LYS A 90 -12.51 0.83 -5.11
CA LYS A 90 -11.98 -0.08 -6.16
C LYS A 90 -10.46 -0.03 -6.26
N ASN A 91 -9.86 1.15 -6.06
CA ASN A 91 -8.40 1.30 -6.04
C ASN A 91 -7.79 0.65 -4.79
N LEU A 92 -8.38 0.90 -3.62
CA LEU A 92 -7.97 0.30 -2.35
C LEU A 92 -7.96 -1.23 -2.42
N GLU A 93 -9.02 -1.83 -2.96
CA GLU A 93 -9.09 -3.29 -3.15
C GLU A 93 -7.97 -3.83 -4.06
N LYS A 94 -7.56 -3.08 -5.09
CA LYS A 94 -6.45 -3.48 -5.97
C LYS A 94 -5.12 -3.42 -5.24
N LEU A 95 -4.88 -2.34 -4.49
CA LEU A 95 -3.66 -2.17 -3.70
C LEU A 95 -3.54 -3.27 -2.62
N GLU A 96 -4.64 -3.59 -1.94
CA GLU A 96 -4.65 -4.66 -0.92
C GLU A 96 -4.36 -6.03 -1.54
N LYS A 97 -4.93 -6.33 -2.72
CA LYS A 97 -4.61 -7.57 -3.46
C LYS A 97 -3.15 -7.63 -3.92
N GLU A 98 -2.58 -6.52 -4.38
CA GLU A 98 -1.16 -6.45 -4.74
C GLU A 98 -0.28 -6.69 -3.51
N ARG A 99 -0.58 -6.03 -2.39
CA ARG A 99 0.11 -6.18 -1.12
C ARG A 99 0.08 -7.63 -0.63
N ASP A 100 -1.07 -8.30 -0.68
CA ASP A 100 -1.20 -9.71 -0.31
C ASP A 100 -0.36 -10.64 -1.21
N SER A 101 -0.33 -10.35 -2.52
CA SER A 101 0.51 -11.09 -3.47
C SER A 101 2.01 -10.92 -3.18
N ILE A 102 2.43 -9.71 -2.84
CA ILE A 102 3.83 -9.41 -2.50
C ILE A 102 4.21 -10.10 -1.19
N VAL A 103 3.37 -10.05 -0.16
CA VAL A 103 3.59 -10.76 1.11
C VAL A 103 3.72 -12.26 0.90
N ALA A 104 2.89 -12.86 0.05
CA ALA A 104 3.00 -14.27 -0.30
C ALA A 104 4.34 -14.61 -0.97
N GLN A 105 4.78 -13.77 -1.93
CA GLN A 105 6.08 -13.95 -2.61
C GLN A 105 7.26 -13.78 -1.65
N MET A 106 7.22 -12.78 -0.77
CA MET A 106 8.25 -12.54 0.24
C MET A 106 8.34 -13.68 1.24
N THR A 107 7.20 -14.24 1.65
CA THR A 107 7.14 -15.40 2.56
C THR A 107 7.84 -16.62 1.95
N GLU A 108 7.64 -16.87 0.67
CA GLU A 108 8.29 -17.99 -0.03
C GLU A 108 9.81 -17.76 -0.16
N LEU A 109 10.23 -16.54 -0.52
CA LEU A 109 11.65 -16.18 -0.58
C LEU A 109 12.32 -16.27 0.80
N LYS A 110 11.66 -15.83 1.88
CA LYS A 110 12.17 -15.99 3.25
C LYS A 110 12.43 -17.46 3.58
N LYS A 111 11.50 -18.37 3.27
CA LYS A 111 11.69 -19.81 3.51
C LYS A 111 12.90 -20.37 2.77
N ILE A 112 13.06 -20.02 1.49
CA ILE A 112 14.18 -20.47 0.66
C ILE A 112 15.51 -19.97 1.27
N LEU A 113 15.59 -18.67 1.56
CA LEU A 113 16.82 -18.03 2.03
C LEU A 113 17.19 -18.47 3.46
N TYR A 114 16.25 -18.52 4.40
CA TYR A 114 16.50 -19.03 5.76
C TYR A 114 16.78 -20.54 5.79
N GLY A 115 16.18 -21.32 4.88
CA GLY A 115 16.49 -22.75 4.74
C GLY A 115 17.96 -23.01 4.41
N LYS A 116 18.59 -22.10 3.64
CA LYS A 116 20.00 -22.20 3.23
C LYS A 116 20.96 -21.50 4.19
N PHE A 117 20.69 -20.23 4.50
CA PHE A 117 21.62 -19.37 5.25
C PHE A 117 21.38 -19.34 6.76
N LYS A 118 20.20 -19.79 7.23
CA LYS A 118 19.83 -19.83 8.66
C LYS A 118 20.14 -18.49 9.33
N ASP A 119 20.94 -18.50 10.39
CA ASP A 119 21.32 -17.32 11.19
C ASP A 119 22.31 -16.39 10.47
N SER A 120 22.77 -16.74 9.26
CA SER A 120 23.73 -15.93 8.48
C SER A 120 23.07 -14.86 7.60
N ILE A 121 21.73 -14.79 7.58
CA ILE A 121 20.96 -13.78 6.85
C ILE A 121 19.90 -13.16 7.76
N ASN A 122 19.66 -11.86 7.61
CA ASN A 122 18.53 -11.18 8.23
C ASN A 122 17.64 -10.56 7.14
N LEU A 123 16.37 -10.94 7.14
CA LEU A 123 15.34 -10.48 6.19
C LEU A 123 14.13 -9.89 6.93
N GLU A 124 14.25 -9.63 8.23
CA GLU A 124 13.22 -8.92 8.99
C GLU A 124 13.37 -7.42 8.81
N ASP A 125 12.24 -6.72 8.85
CA ASP A 125 12.19 -5.25 8.85
C ASP A 125 12.57 -4.72 10.24
N ASP A 126 13.33 -3.62 10.29
CA ASP A 126 13.53 -2.79 11.48
C ASP A 126 12.35 -1.82 11.67
#